data_AF-A0A1R3RCS3-F1
#
_entry.id   AF-A0A1R3RCS3-F1
#
_cell.length_a   1.000
_cell.length_b   1.000
_cell.length_c   1.000
_cell.angle_alpha   90.00
_cell.angle_beta   90.00
_cell.angle_gamma   90.00
#
_symmetry.space_group_name_H-M   'P 1'
#
loop_
_entity.id
_entity.type
_entity.pdbx_description
1 polymer ?
#
loop_
_entity_poly.entity_id
_entity_poly.type
_entity_poly.pdbx_seq_one_letter_code
_entity_poly.pdbx_strand_id
1 'polypeptide(L)'
;MKEPLPTTFACLFCNHENSIVVKLDKKLGLGNLSCKVCGQRFQTGINYLSAAVDVYSDWVDACDAVAKDTATKYEESDVRVRRSNDFATSPSTRDIGFEDTDRVDAYADDY
;
A
#
# COMPACT_ATOMS: atom_id res chain seq x y z
N MET A 1 -24.08 1.28 -24.86
CA MET A 1 -23.83 2.68 -24.46
C MET A 1 -22.68 2.66 -23.46
N LYS A 2 -21.68 3.54 -23.58
CA LYS A 2 -20.64 3.68 -22.55
C LYS A 2 -21.20 4.57 -21.45
N GLU A 3 -21.54 3.98 -20.31
CA GLU A 3 -21.88 4.76 -19.12
C GLU A 3 -20.63 5.52 -18.66
N PRO A 4 -20.76 6.83 -18.35
CA PRO A 4 -19.63 7.62 -17.89
C PRO A 4 -19.13 7.08 -16.55
N LEU A 5 -17.84 6.78 -16.47
CA LEU A 5 -17.18 6.38 -15.22
C LEU A 5 -17.39 7.46 -14.16
N PRO A 6 -17.63 7.08 -12.89
CA PRO A 6 -17.80 8.03 -11.81
C PRO A 6 -16.54 8.87 -11.64
N THR A 7 -16.72 10.18 -11.59
CA THR A 7 -15.64 11.16 -11.38
C THR A 7 -15.72 11.84 -10.01
N THR A 8 -16.73 11.49 -9.21
CA THR A 8 -17.01 12.09 -7.92
C THR A 8 -16.84 11.04 -6.81
N PHE A 9 -15.96 11.34 -5.86
CA PHE A 9 -15.64 10.44 -4.75
C PHE A 9 -15.76 11.17 -3.41
N ALA A 10 -15.89 10.40 -2.33
CA ALA A 10 -15.87 10.91 -0.97
C ALA A 10 -14.42 11.17 -0.52
N CYS A 11 -14.22 12.15 0.36
CA CYS A 11 -12.89 12.39 0.93
C CYS A 11 -12.67 11.50 2.17
N LEU A 12 -11.56 10.77 2.22
CA LEU A 12 -11.19 9.90 3.35
C LEU A 12 -10.99 10.65 4.68
N PHE A 13 -10.77 11.97 4.63
CA PHE A 13 -10.39 12.75 5.81
C PHE A 13 -11.52 13.63 6.35
N CYS A 14 -12.27 14.30 5.48
CA CYS A 14 -13.40 15.13 5.90
C CYS A 14 -14.77 14.49 5.64
N ASN A 15 -14.80 13.27 5.08
CA ASN A 15 -15.97 12.45 4.85
C ASN A 15 -17.12 13.10 4.04
N HIS A 16 -16.85 14.22 3.37
CA HIS A 16 -17.81 14.85 2.48
C HIS A 16 -17.89 14.08 1.17
N GLU A 17 -19.10 13.73 0.74
CA GLU A 17 -19.35 13.13 -0.56
C GLU A 17 -19.12 14.15 -1.68
N ASN A 18 -18.77 13.65 -2.88
CA ASN A 18 -18.55 14.47 -4.08
C ASN A 18 -17.59 15.65 -3.84
N SER A 19 -16.64 15.49 -2.91
CA SER A 19 -15.70 16.50 -2.45
C SER A 19 -14.37 16.43 -3.19
N ILE A 20 -14.05 15.25 -3.72
CA ILE A 20 -12.81 14.97 -4.43
C ILE A 20 -12.95 15.35 -5.90
N VAL A 21 -11.97 16.10 -6.39
CA VAL A 21 -11.82 16.48 -7.80
C VAL A 21 -10.50 15.91 -8.30
N VAL A 22 -10.57 15.13 -9.38
CA VAL A 22 -9.40 14.52 -10.03
C VAL A 22 -9.14 15.19 -11.38
N LYS A 23 -7.88 15.55 -11.63
CA LYS A 23 -7.38 16.10 -12.91
C LYS A 23 -6.29 15.18 -13.46
N LEU A 24 -6.50 14.64 -14.65
CA LEU A 24 -5.55 13.77 -15.33
C LEU A 24 -4.78 14.55 -16.39
N ASP A 25 -3.48 14.76 -16.17
CA ASP A 25 -2.58 15.29 -17.19
C ASP A 25 -1.90 14.11 -17.91
N LYS A 26 -2.53 13.63 -18.98
CA LYS A 26 -2.00 12.54 -19.80
C LYS A 26 -0.73 12.91 -20.57
N LYS A 27 -0.42 14.21 -20.73
CA LYS A 27 0.81 14.63 -21.42
C LYS A 27 2.01 14.50 -20.50
N LEU A 28 1.82 14.84 -19.22
CA LEU A 28 2.86 14.70 -18.20
C LEU A 28 2.86 13.32 -17.53
N GLY A 29 1.81 12.53 -17.73
CA GLY A 29 1.63 11.25 -17.05
C GLY A 29 1.37 11.43 -15.54
N LEU A 30 0.69 12.52 -15.16
CA LEU A 30 0.43 12.87 -13.76
C LEU A 30 -1.07 13.01 -13.47
N GLY A 31 -1.53 12.29 -12.45
CA GLY A 31 -2.87 12.40 -11.87
C GLY A 31 -2.84 13.27 -10.63
N ASN A 32 -3.66 14.31 -10.58
CA ASN A 32 -3.79 15.22 -9.45
C ASN A 32 -5.16 15.07 -8.79
N LEU A 33 -5.17 14.84 -7.49
CA LEU A 33 -6.37 14.70 -6.68
C LEU A 33 -6.43 15.85 -5.67
N SER A 34 -7.59 16.47 -5.50
CA SER A 34 -7.80 17.53 -4.53
C SER A 34 -9.18 17.50 -3.90
N CYS A 35 -9.26 17.70 -2.58
CA CYS A 35 -10.53 17.86 -1.87
C CYS A 35 -10.94 19.33 -1.80
N LYS A 36 -12.14 19.68 -2.28
CA LYS A 36 -12.67 21.06 -2.23
C LYS A 36 -13.08 21.54 -0.83
N VAL A 37 -13.18 20.63 0.14
CA VAL A 37 -13.65 20.94 1.50
C VAL A 37 -12.48 21.11 2.47
N CYS A 38 -11.66 20.07 2.66
CA CYS A 38 -10.50 20.13 3.56
C CYS A 38 -9.20 20.58 2.89
N GLY A 39 -9.18 20.70 1.55
CA GLY A 39 -8.01 21.22 0.82
C GLY A 39 -6.87 20.24 0.62
N GLN A 40 -7.02 18.97 1.01
CA GLN A 40 -6.00 17.96 0.78
C GLN A 40 -5.70 17.73 -0.68
N ARG A 41 -4.43 17.39 -0.97
CA ARG A 41 -3.92 17.21 -2.32
C ARG A 41 -3.04 15.98 -2.37
N PHE A 42 -3.14 15.25 -3.48
CA PHE A 42 -2.34 14.07 -3.75
C PHE A 42 -1.99 14.04 -5.24
N GLN A 43 -0.81 13.49 -5.56
CA GLN A 43 -0.34 13.35 -6.93
C GLN A 43 0.25 11.96 -7.11
N THR A 44 -0.13 11.30 -8.21
CA THR A 44 0.36 9.97 -8.60
C THR A 44 0.72 9.94 -10.09
N GLY A 45 1.50 8.95 -10.49
CA GLY A 45 1.80 8.68 -11.90
C GLY A 45 0.59 8.02 -12.58
N ILE A 46 0.29 8.42 -13.81
CA ILE A 46 -0.81 7.83 -14.61
C ILE A 46 -0.33 7.47 -16.01
N ASN A 47 -1.10 6.62 -16.68
CA ASN A 47 -0.91 6.28 -18.08
C ASN A 47 -2.13 6.67 -18.94
N TYR A 48 -2.11 6.32 -20.21
CA TYR A 48 -3.17 6.68 -21.16
C TYR A 48 -4.50 5.95 -20.93
N LEU A 49 -4.46 4.80 -20.26
CA LEU A 49 -5.63 4.01 -19.87
C LEU A 49 -6.20 4.44 -18.52
N SER A 50 -5.43 5.17 -17.71
CA SER A 50 -5.86 5.64 -16.40
C SER A 50 -7.08 6.55 -16.48
N ALA A 51 -7.95 6.37 -15.49
CA ALA A 51 -9.18 7.08 -15.22
C ALA A 51 -9.14 7.70 -13.81
N ALA A 52 -10.18 8.47 -13.47
CA ALA A 52 -10.25 9.16 -12.17
C ALA A 52 -10.29 8.19 -10.98
N VAL A 53 -10.87 7.00 -11.19
CA VAL A 53 -10.94 5.94 -10.17
C VAL A 53 -9.56 5.39 -9.84
N ASP A 54 -8.66 5.24 -10.82
CA ASP A 54 -7.31 4.71 -10.58
C ASP A 54 -6.53 5.63 -9.63
N VAL A 55 -6.59 6.94 -9.87
CA VAL A 55 -5.95 7.94 -8.99
C VAL A 55 -6.57 7.95 -7.59
N TYR A 56 -7.88 7.71 -7.48
CA TYR A 56 -8.54 7.63 -6.20
C TYR A 56 -8.10 6.38 -5.43
N SER A 57 -8.00 5.22 -6.09
CA SER A 57 -7.49 3.98 -5.49
C SER A 57 -6.05 4.14 -5.01
N ASP A 58 -5.17 4.71 -5.85
CA ASP A 58 -3.78 5.00 -5.47
C ASP A 58 -3.70 5.89 -4.22
N TRP A 59 -4.61 6.86 -4.10
CA TRP A 59 -4.67 7.75 -2.94
C TRP A 59 -5.11 7.01 -1.66
N VAL A 60 -6.08 6.10 -1.77
CA VAL A 60 -6.50 5.24 -0.66
C VAL A 60 -5.34 4.37 -0.21
N ASP A 61 -4.68 3.67 -1.15
CA ASP A 61 -3.56 2.78 -0.86
C ASP A 61 -2.38 3.54 -0.23
N ALA A 62 -2.09 4.77 -0.71
CA ALA A 62 -1.07 5.62 -0.12
C ALA A 62 -1.41 6.05 1.32
N CYS A 63 -2.67 6.37 1.61
CA CYS A 63 -3.11 6.69 2.98
C CYS A 63 -2.96 5.48 3.90
N ASP A 64 -3.36 4.29 3.43
CA ASP A 64 -3.24 3.05 4.18
C ASP A 64 -1.79 2.65 4.45
N ALA A 65 -0.89 2.85 3.47
CA ALA A 65 0.53 2.58 3.64
C ALA A 65 1.17 3.46 4.72
N VAL A 66 0.81 4.75 4.76
CA VAL A 66 1.27 5.68 5.82
C VAL A 66 0.78 5.24 7.19
N ALA A 67 -0.49 4.81 7.29
CA ALA A 67 -1.02 4.29 8.55
C ALA A 67 -0.25 3.04 9.02
N LYS A 68 0.08 2.12 8.11
CA LYS A 68 0.80 0.88 8.43
C LYS A 68 2.27 1.11 8.83
N ASP A 69 3.00 2.05 8.20
CA ASP A 69 4.39 2.36 8.58
C ASP A 69 4.51 2.86 10.03
N THR A 70 3.49 3.57 10.52
CA THR A 70 3.46 4.01 11.92
C THR A 70 3.28 2.86 12.92
N ALA A 71 2.61 1.78 12.53
CA ALA A 71 2.39 0.61 13.38
C ALA A 71 3.61 -0.34 13.40
N THR A 72 4.26 -0.57 12.26
CA THR A 72 5.38 -1.53 12.14
C THR A 72 6.69 -1.02 12.78
N LYS A 73 6.92 0.29 12.84
CA LYS A 73 8.05 0.87 13.59
C LYS A 73 8.03 0.53 15.09
N TYR A 74 6.86 0.30 15.66
CA TYR A 74 6.73 -0.07 17.07
C TYR A 74 7.09 -1.54 17.32
N GLU A 75 6.89 -2.44 16.36
CA GLU A 75 7.24 -3.86 16.55
C GLU A 75 8.73 -4.15 16.32
N GLU A 76 9.40 -3.50 15.36
CA GLU A 76 10.84 -3.75 15.14
C GLU A 76 11.73 -3.23 16.29
N SER A 77 11.27 -2.21 17.01
CA SER A 77 12.00 -1.65 18.16
C SER A 77 11.96 -2.54 19.40
N ASP A 78 10.94 -3.39 19.58
CA ASP A 78 10.84 -4.32 20.71
C ASP A 78 11.74 -5.57 20.54
N VAL A 79 11.97 -6.02 19.30
CA VAL A 79 12.78 -7.21 19.00
C VAL A 79 14.28 -6.99 19.26
N ARG A 80 14.79 -5.75 19.08
CA ARG A 80 16.22 -5.43 19.32
C ARG A 80 16.59 -5.39 20.80
N VAL A 81 15.63 -5.17 21.70
CA VAL A 81 15.85 -5.23 23.15
C VAL A 81 15.91 -6.68 23.63
N ARG A 82 15.09 -7.58 23.07
CA ARG A 82 15.10 -8.99 23.47
C ARG A 82 16.34 -9.78 23.02
N ARG A 83 16.98 -9.40 21.91
CA ARG A 83 18.22 -10.09 21.46
C ARG A 83 19.47 -9.76 22.27
N SER A 84 19.44 -8.72 23.11
CA SER A 84 20.63 -8.30 23.88
C SER A 84 20.77 -9.00 25.23
N ASN A 85 19.84 -9.88 25.63
CA ASN A 85 19.79 -10.44 26.98
C ASN A 85 19.99 -11.97 27.08
N ASP A 86 20.31 -12.65 25.96
CA ASP A 86 20.50 -14.12 25.91
C ASP A 86 21.98 -14.54 25.72
N PHE A 87 22.95 -13.68 26.10
CA PHE A 87 24.37 -14.06 26.14
C PHE A 87 24.88 -14.15 27.58
N ALA A 88 24.25 -15.02 28.39
CA ALA A 88 24.80 -15.42 29.68
C ALA A 88 24.37 -16.84 30.07
N THR A 89 24.66 -17.85 29.25
CA THR A 89 24.97 -19.23 29.73
C THR A 89 25.57 -20.07 28.60
N SER A 90 26.77 -20.60 28.84
CA SER A 90 27.62 -21.33 27.88
C SER A 90 27.19 -22.82 27.67
N PRO A 91 27.98 -23.70 27.02
CA PRO A 91 27.66 -24.27 25.69
C PRO A 91 27.44 -25.80 25.69
N SER A 92 26.63 -26.36 24.79
CA SER A 92 26.81 -27.76 24.34
C SER A 92 25.92 -28.16 23.14
N THR A 93 26.60 -28.54 22.04
CA THR A 93 26.30 -29.73 21.22
C THR A 93 25.09 -29.77 20.26
N ARG A 94 25.45 -29.87 18.96
CA ARG A 94 24.79 -30.53 17.81
C ARG A 94 23.74 -29.76 16.98
N ASP A 95 24.26 -29.19 15.89
CA ASP A 95 23.84 -29.37 14.49
C ASP A 95 22.56 -30.21 14.25
N ILE A 96 21.49 -29.55 13.78
CA ILE A 96 20.51 -30.11 12.83
C ILE A 96 20.05 -28.94 11.94
N GLY A 97 20.40 -28.99 10.65
CA GLY A 97 19.91 -28.09 9.61
C GLY A 97 18.41 -28.26 9.37
N PHE A 98 17.71 -27.15 9.17
CA PHE A 98 16.32 -27.13 8.72
C PHE A 98 16.30 -26.64 7.27
N GLU A 99 16.02 -27.57 6.36
CA GLU A 99 15.82 -27.32 4.93
C GLU A 99 14.48 -26.59 4.72
N ASP A 100 14.53 -25.33 4.30
CA ASP A 100 13.37 -24.59 3.79
C ASP A 100 13.12 -25.06 2.36
N THR A 101 12.19 -26.00 2.17
CA THR A 101 11.74 -26.42 0.84
C THR A 101 10.64 -25.49 0.38
N ASP A 102 10.99 -24.61 -0.56
CA ASP A 102 10.08 -23.88 -1.43
C ASP A 102 9.02 -24.82 -2.04
N ARG A 103 7.76 -24.63 -1.62
CA ARG A 103 6.60 -25.26 -2.23
C ARG A 103 6.23 -24.50 -3.51
N VAL A 104 6.85 -24.89 -4.61
CA VAL A 104 6.45 -24.48 -5.97
C VAL A 104 5.21 -25.28 -6.37
N ASP A 105 4.04 -24.65 -6.33
CA ASP A 105 2.79 -25.25 -6.83
C ASP A 105 2.79 -25.23 -8.36
N ALA A 106 3.11 -26.39 -8.96
CA ALA A 106 2.93 -26.68 -10.37
C ALA A 106 1.43 -26.89 -10.66
N TYR A 107 0.79 -25.95 -11.36
CA TYR A 107 -0.47 -26.25 -12.02
C TYR A 107 -0.13 -27.00 -13.32
N ALA A 108 -0.55 -28.26 -13.37
CA ALA A 108 -0.45 -29.10 -14.54
C ALA A 108 -1.64 -28.83 -15.47
N ASP A 109 -1.34 -28.63 -16.76
CA ASP A 109 -2.27 -28.78 -17.88
C ASP A 109 -2.86 -30.20 -17.89
N ASP A 110 -4.19 -30.32 -17.97
CA ASP A 110 -4.87 -31.52 -18.47
C ASP A 110 -6.09 -31.13 -19.34
N TYR A 111 -5.92 -31.38 -20.64
CA TYR A 111 -6.86 -31.51 -21.76
C TYR A 111 -7.81 -30.37 -22.18
#